data_AF-X1LW70-F1
#
_entry.id   AF-X1LW70-F1
#
_cell.length_a   1.000
_cell.length_b   1.000
_cell.length_c   1.000
_cell.angle_alpha   90.00
_cell.angle_beta   90.00
_cell.angle_gamma   90.00
#
_symmetry.space_group_name_H-M   'P 1'
#
loop_
_entity.id
_entity.type
_entity.pdbx_description
1 polymer ?
#
loop_
_entity_poly.entity_id
_entity_poly.type
_entity_poly.pdbx_seq_one_letter_code
_entity_poly.pdbx_strand_id
1 'polypeptide(L)'
;MLIRLHHSKATIAEGNAEATKIKTDADSKKIELLAAAEARAKAIRGQGDAEAAKYYKMLEADRELAMFLRDVESLKKILEKRSTIVLSADTEPFKLLREMPNIKPKE
;
A
#
# COMPACT_ATOMS: atom_id res chain seq x y z
N MET A 1 -47.41 42.51 -3.30
CA MET A 1 -45.93 42.33 -3.30
C MET A 1 -45.42 41.46 -2.13
N LEU A 2 -46.02 41.56 -0.93
CA LEU A 2 -45.61 40.83 0.28
C LEU A 2 -45.77 39.29 0.25
N ILE A 3 -46.76 38.75 -0.46
CA ILE A 3 -47.03 37.30 -0.52
C ILE A 3 -45.95 36.56 -1.34
N ARG A 4 -45.42 37.18 -2.40
CA ARG A 4 -44.39 36.58 -3.27
C ARG A 4 -43.04 36.40 -2.58
N LEU A 5 -42.70 37.28 -1.62
CA LEU A 5 -41.47 37.21 -0.83
C LEU A 5 -41.48 36.05 0.19
N HIS A 6 -42.63 35.69 0.75
CA HIS A 6 -42.75 34.58 1.69
C HIS A 6 -42.51 33.23 1.01
N HIS A 7 -43.10 33.00 -0.17
CA HIS A 7 -42.90 31.77 -0.91
C HIS A 7 -41.44 31.57 -1.36
N SER A 8 -40.75 32.63 -1.79
CA SER A 8 -39.33 32.53 -2.19
C SER A 8 -38.43 32.11 -1.02
N LYS A 9 -38.65 32.66 0.18
CA LYS A 9 -37.87 32.27 1.37
C LYS A 9 -38.14 30.83 1.79
N ALA A 10 -39.39 30.38 1.71
CA ALA A 10 -39.76 29.00 2.02
C ALA A 10 -39.09 28.00 1.06
N THR A 11 -39.14 28.26 -0.26
CA THR A 11 -38.49 27.39 -1.26
C THR A 11 -36.97 27.34 -1.09
N ILE A 12 -36.33 28.46 -0.76
CA ILE A 12 -34.88 28.49 -0.47
C ILE A 12 -34.57 27.70 0.79
N ALA A 13 -35.38 27.82 1.85
CA ALA A 13 -35.20 27.08 3.09
C ALA A 13 -35.37 25.57 2.88
N GLU A 14 -36.39 25.15 2.12
CA GLU A 14 -36.61 23.74 1.74
C GLU A 14 -35.44 23.21 0.90
N GLY A 15 -34.97 23.96 -0.09
CA GLY A 15 -33.81 23.58 -0.91
C GLY A 15 -32.54 23.42 -0.07
N ASN A 16 -32.29 24.32 0.88
CA ASN A 16 -31.15 24.23 1.78
C ASN A 16 -31.27 23.04 2.73
N ALA A 17 -32.47 22.75 3.23
CA ALA A 17 -32.72 21.59 4.09
C ALA A 17 -32.46 20.28 3.35
N GLU A 18 -32.98 20.15 2.13
CA GLU A 18 -32.77 18.95 1.31
C GLU A 18 -31.29 18.79 0.91
N ALA A 19 -30.62 19.87 0.53
CA ALA A 19 -29.19 19.84 0.22
C ALA A 19 -28.35 19.43 1.45
N THR A 20 -28.69 19.93 2.63
CA THR A 20 -28.02 19.55 3.88
C THR A 20 -28.22 18.07 4.18
N LYS A 21 -29.46 17.58 4.04
CA LYS A 21 -29.79 16.17 4.23
C LYS A 21 -29.01 15.27 3.28
N ILE A 22 -29.01 15.57 1.98
CA ILE A 22 -28.25 14.80 0.98
C ILE A 22 -26.76 14.75 1.34
N LYS A 23 -26.20 15.89 1.77
CA LYS A 23 -24.79 15.96 2.15
C LYS A 23 -24.49 15.12 3.40
N THR A 24 -25.31 15.23 4.44
CA THR A 24 -25.15 14.46 5.68
C THR A 24 -25.31 12.96 5.42
N ASP A 25 -26.26 12.55 4.58
CA ASP A 25 -26.46 11.15 4.20
C ASP A 25 -25.25 10.61 3.41
N ALA A 26 -24.72 11.40 2.47
CA ALA A 26 -23.54 11.04 1.71
C ALA A 26 -22.29 10.90 2.59
N ASP A 27 -22.07 11.85 3.51
CA ASP A 27 -20.95 11.82 4.44
C ASP A 27 -21.05 10.62 5.39
N SER A 28 -22.25 10.30 5.88
CA SER A 28 -22.49 9.14 6.75
C SER A 28 -22.19 7.83 6.02
N LYS A 29 -22.71 7.66 4.79
CA LYS A 29 -22.43 6.48 3.96
C LYS A 29 -20.96 6.33 3.64
N LYS A 30 -20.26 7.44 3.36
CA LYS A 30 -18.81 7.43 3.12
C LYS A 30 -18.05 6.89 4.34
N ILE A 31 -18.38 7.37 5.54
CA ILE A 31 -17.73 6.93 6.77
C ILE A 31 -17.97 5.44 6.99
N GLU A 32 -19.21 4.97 6.82
CA GLU A 32 -19.57 3.55 6.96
C GLU A 32 -18.80 2.66 5.97
N LEU A 33 -18.74 3.06 4.70
CA LEU A 33 -17.99 2.34 3.66
C LEU A 33 -16.49 2.26 3.96
N LEU A 34 -15.89 3.38 4.39
CA LEU A 34 -14.47 3.40 4.75
C LEU A 34 -14.19 2.53 5.96
N ALA A 35 -15.03 2.60 7.00
CA ALA A 35 -14.90 1.76 8.19
C ALA A 35 -15.02 0.26 7.84
N ALA A 36 -15.98 -0.10 6.99
CA ALA A 36 -16.14 -1.48 6.52
C ALA A 36 -14.94 -1.95 5.69
N ALA A 37 -14.40 -1.10 4.81
CA ALA A 37 -13.21 -1.39 4.01
C ALA A 37 -11.98 -1.60 4.89
N GLU A 38 -11.74 -0.71 5.87
CA GLU A 38 -10.64 -0.82 6.81
C GLU A 38 -10.75 -2.07 7.68
N ALA A 39 -11.95 -2.38 8.19
CA ALA A 39 -12.20 -3.58 8.97
C ALA A 39 -11.88 -4.85 8.16
N ARG A 40 -12.34 -4.93 6.90
CA ARG A 40 -12.01 -6.05 6.00
C ARG A 40 -10.51 -6.13 5.72
N ALA A 41 -9.87 -5.01 5.43
CA ALA A 41 -8.43 -4.98 5.18
C ALA A 41 -7.62 -5.41 6.41
N LYS A 42 -8.08 -5.08 7.62
CA LYS A 42 -7.45 -5.53 8.87
C LYS A 42 -7.68 -7.02 9.11
N ALA A 43 -8.87 -7.53 8.82
CA ALA A 43 -9.17 -8.97 8.93
C ALA A 43 -8.30 -9.79 7.96
N ILE A 44 -8.19 -9.38 6.70
CA ILE A 44 -7.36 -10.05 5.69
C ILE A 44 -5.89 -10.04 6.11
N ARG A 45 -5.37 -8.89 6.57
CA ARG A 45 -4.00 -8.81 7.10
C ARG A 45 -3.80 -9.74 8.29
N GLY A 46 -4.71 -9.72 9.27
CA GLY A 46 -4.61 -10.59 10.44
C GLY A 46 -4.64 -12.08 10.10
N GLN A 47 -5.45 -12.48 9.10
CA GLN A 47 -5.43 -13.86 8.58
C GLN A 47 -4.09 -14.19 7.91
N GLY A 48 -3.57 -13.28 7.08
CA GLY A 48 -2.26 -13.45 6.46
C GLY A 48 -1.14 -13.58 7.49
N ASP A 49 -1.14 -12.73 8.52
CA ASP A 49 -0.16 -12.78 9.60
C ASP A 49 -0.27 -14.09 10.40
N ALA A 50 -1.49 -14.58 10.65
CA ALA A 50 -1.71 -15.85 11.35
C ALA A 50 -1.23 -17.06 10.54
N GLU A 51 -1.45 -17.07 9.21
CA GLU A 51 -0.92 -18.12 8.33
C GLU A 51 0.61 -18.04 8.24
N ALA A 52 1.18 -16.83 8.06
CA ALA A 52 2.62 -16.61 8.05
C ALA A 52 3.29 -17.07 9.37
N ALA A 53 2.63 -16.85 10.51
CA ALA A 53 3.13 -17.26 11.81
C ALA A 53 3.33 -18.77 11.98
N LYS A 54 2.56 -19.59 11.24
CA LYS A 54 2.78 -21.05 11.22
C LYS A 54 4.15 -21.40 10.63
N TYR A 55 4.61 -20.63 9.64
CA TYR A 55 5.91 -20.82 9.01
C TYR A 55 7.05 -20.22 9.85
N TYR A 56 6.79 -19.20 10.70
CA TYR A 56 7.82 -18.72 11.64
C TYR A 56 8.31 -19.80 12.61
N LYS A 57 7.44 -20.73 13.05
CA LYS A 57 7.87 -21.89 13.85
C LYS A 57 8.78 -22.85 13.08
N MET A 58 8.63 -22.94 11.76
CA MET A 58 9.54 -23.73 10.92
C MET A 58 10.88 -23.00 10.69
N LEU A 59 10.86 -21.67 10.69
CA LEU A 59 12.06 -20.83 10.63
C LEU A 59 12.88 -20.85 11.93
N GLU A 60 12.32 -21.29 13.06
CA GLU A 60 13.09 -21.59 14.28
C GLU A 60 14.03 -22.79 14.11
N ALA A 61 13.76 -23.69 13.15
CA ALA A 61 14.64 -24.82 12.86
C ALA A 61 15.97 -24.38 12.22
N ASP A 62 15.97 -23.27 11.47
CA ASP A 62 17.18 -22.67 10.88
C ASP A 62 17.10 -21.14 10.92
N ARG A 63 17.77 -20.59 11.92
CA ARG A 63 17.82 -19.15 12.17
C ARG A 63 18.56 -18.38 11.07
N GLU A 64 19.53 -18.97 10.39
CA GLU A 64 20.25 -18.30 9.30
C GLU A 64 19.35 -18.13 8.09
N LEU A 65 18.62 -19.18 7.70
CA LEU A 65 17.65 -19.12 6.60
C LEU A 65 16.55 -18.08 6.88
N ALA A 66 16.07 -18.00 8.13
CA ALA A 66 15.09 -17.01 8.54
C ALA A 66 15.56 -15.56 8.38
N MET A 67 16.79 -15.29 8.84
CA MET A 67 17.39 -13.97 8.70
C MET A 67 17.60 -13.61 7.23
N PHE A 68 18.09 -14.56 6.42
CA PHE A 68 18.26 -14.37 4.99
C PHE A 68 16.95 -14.00 4.28
N LEU A 69 15.86 -14.75 4.52
CA LEU A 69 14.56 -14.46 3.91
C LEU A 69 14.02 -13.09 4.34
N ARG A 70 14.20 -12.70 5.60
CA ARG A 70 13.79 -11.39 6.12
C ARG A 70 14.57 -10.26 5.45
N ASP A 71 15.86 -10.44 5.24
CA ASP A 71 16.71 -9.43 4.61
C ASP A 71 16.38 -9.28 3.11
N VAL A 72 16.07 -10.39 2.42
CA VAL A 72 15.57 -10.36 1.03
C VAL A 72 14.23 -9.62 0.92
N GLU A 73 13.29 -9.89 1.82
CA GLU A 73 12.00 -9.21 1.81
C GLU A 73 12.12 -7.70 2.10
N SER A 74 13.04 -7.35 3.01
CA SER A 74 13.39 -5.97 3.32
C SER A 74 13.98 -5.25 2.10
N LEU A 75 14.93 -5.89 1.41
CA LEU A 75 15.51 -5.36 0.18
C LEU A 75 14.44 -5.14 -0.88
N LYS A 76 13.50 -6.07 -1.05
CA LYS A 76 12.40 -5.92 -2.01
C LYS A 76 11.54 -4.68 -1.73
N LYS A 77 11.21 -4.40 -0.46
CA LYS A 77 10.45 -3.20 -0.05
C LYS A 77 11.24 -1.91 -0.27
N ILE A 78 12.53 -1.90 0.03
CA ILE A 78 13.41 -0.74 -0.18
C ILE A 78 13.55 -0.41 -1.68
N LEU A 79 13.57 -1.44 -2.52
CA LEU A 79 13.75 -1.31 -3.97
C LEU A 79 12.43 -1.23 -4.76
N GLU A 80 11.28 -1.20 -4.08
CA GLU A 80 9.96 -1.15 -4.73
C GLU A 80 9.73 0.16 -5.51
N LYS A 81 10.37 1.26 -5.09
CA LYS A 81 10.33 2.56 -5.78
C LYS A 81 11.57 2.75 -6.65
N ARG A 82 11.63 3.84 -7.42
CA ARG A 82 12.86 4.25 -8.13
C ARG A 82 13.97 4.52 -7.12
N SER A 83 14.74 3.49 -6.81
CA SER A 83 15.87 3.52 -5.89
C SER A 83 17.17 3.55 -6.68
N THR A 84 18.00 4.56 -6.43
CA THR A 84 19.36 4.64 -7.00
C THR A 84 20.31 3.91 -6.07
N ILE A 85 20.90 2.82 -6.53
CA ILE A 85 21.87 2.03 -5.77
C ILE A 85 23.28 2.39 -6.25
N VAL A 86 24.18 2.71 -5.32
CA VAL A 86 25.61 2.88 -5.60
C VAL A 86 26.31 1.57 -5.29
N LEU A 87 26.80 0.89 -6.32
CA LEU A 87 27.50 -0.38 -6.20
C LEU A 87 28.96 -0.18 -6.59
N SER A 88 29.89 -0.84 -5.89
CA SER A 88 31.28 -0.83 -6.33
C SER A 88 31.41 -1.62 -7.63
N ALA A 89 32.09 -1.04 -8.62
CA ALA A 89 32.37 -1.74 -9.88
C ALA A 89 33.43 -2.85 -9.73
N ASP A 90 33.92 -3.10 -8.51
CA ASP A 90 34.77 -4.26 -8.20
C ASP A 90 33.95 -5.48 -7.74
N THR A 91 32.62 -5.33 -7.58
CA THR A 91 31.73 -6.45 -7.22
C THR A 91 31.19 -7.15 -8.46
N GLU A 92 31.04 -8.47 -8.39
CA GLU A 92 30.39 -9.25 -9.46
C GLU A 92 28.88 -8.91 -9.55
N PRO A 93 28.29 -8.84 -10.76
CA PRO A 93 28.89 -9.03 -12.08
C PRO A 93 29.49 -7.74 -12.69
N PHE A 94 29.49 -6.62 -11.97
CA PHE A 94 29.85 -5.30 -12.49
C PHE A 94 31.33 -5.18 -12.86
N LYS A 95 32.19 -6.03 -12.28
CA LYS A 95 33.60 -6.13 -12.65
C LYS A 95 33.80 -6.44 -14.15
N LEU A 96 32.88 -7.21 -14.76
CA LEU A 96 32.88 -7.53 -16.19
C LEU A 96 32.70 -6.31 -17.11
N LEU A 97 32.22 -5.18 -16.57
CA LEU A 97 32.09 -3.93 -17.34
C LEU A 97 33.42 -3.19 -17.49
N ARG A 98 34.42 -3.50 -16.64
CA ARG A 98 35.78 -2.92 -16.70
C ARG A 98 36.77 -3.83 -17.38
N GLU A 99 36.67 -5.13 -17.10
CA GLU A 99 37.56 -6.14 -17.64
C GLU A 99 36.85 -6.84 -18.80
N MET A 100 37.32 -6.62 -20.03
CA MET A 100 36.90 -7.49 -21.14
C MET A 100 37.30 -8.92 -20.77
N PRO A 101 36.33 -9.87 -20.69
CA PRO A 101 36.68 -11.25 -20.40
C PRO A 101 37.64 -11.73 -21.50
N ASN A 102 38.82 -12.20 -21.10
CA ASN A 102 39.77 -12.79 -22.03
C ASN A 102 39.23 -14.17 -22.44
N ILE A 103 38.35 -14.19 -23.44
CA ILE A 103 37.80 -15.42 -24.01
C ILE A 103 38.90 -16.04 -24.87
N LYS A 104 39.83 -16.75 -24.22
CA LYS A 104 40.76 -17.62 -24.94
C LYS A 104 39.98 -18.85 -25.42
N PRO A 105 40.03 -19.19 -26.72
CA PRO A 105 39.49 -20.46 -27.20
C PRO A 105 40.15 -21.61 -26.43
N LYS A 106 39.35 -22.59 -25.99
CA LYS A 106 39.91 -23.88 -25.59
C LYS A 106 40.47 -24.55 -26.85
N GLU A 107 41.79 -24.72 -26.90
CA GLU A 107 42.45 -25.67 -27.81
C GLU A 107 42.08 -27.11 -27.46
#